data_AF-A0A285VEZ4-F1
#
_entry.id   AF-A0A285VEZ4-F1
#
_cell.length_a   1.000
_cell.length_b   1.000
_cell.length_c   1.000
_cell.angle_alpha   90.00
_cell.angle_beta   90.00
_cell.angle_gamma   90.00
#
_symmetry.space_group_name_H-M   'P 1'
#
loop_
_entity.id
_entity.type
_entity.pdbx_description
1 polymer ?
#
loop_
_entity_poly.entity_id
_entity_poly.type
_entity_poly.pdbx_seq_one_letter_code
_entity_poly.pdbx_strand_id
1 'polypeptide(L)'
;MQNAVGITSLQEIARKGGQATPQGKQRFDRGPVLAYLPDERSLKLALDLARGHSLAVVETVRFPLAEWAASVGAINLLDGSQSPSSLTDDVLVDLNHAVFFGGNNGWTGQHEKQHARNHLSRHVAAGRLTPEQAASYVMAKGVSDKGAKRLRLLLEKG
;
A
#
# COMPACT_ATOMS: atom_id res chain seq x y z
N MET A 1 -3.93 18.73 -23.58
CA MET A 1 -4.71 18.75 -22.32
C MET A 1 -3.75 18.88 -21.15
N GLN A 2 -4.20 19.54 -20.09
CA GLN A 2 -3.42 20.14 -18.99
C GLN A 2 -2.62 19.13 -18.16
N ASN A 3 -1.30 19.02 -18.38
CA ASN A 3 -0.37 18.36 -17.44
C ASN A 3 0.67 19.34 -16.85
N ALA A 4 0.67 20.61 -17.27
CA ALA A 4 1.69 21.58 -16.86
C ALA A 4 1.53 22.03 -15.40
N VAL A 5 0.30 22.22 -14.92
CA VAL A 5 0.01 22.74 -13.57
C VAL A 5 0.35 21.72 -12.46
N GLY A 6 0.17 20.43 -12.72
CA GLY A 6 0.49 19.36 -11.76
C GLY A 6 2.00 19.18 -11.55
N ILE A 7 2.81 19.38 -12.59
CA ILE A 7 4.27 19.22 -12.49
C ILE A 7 4.91 20.40 -11.74
N THR A 8 4.47 21.62 -12.01
CA THR A 8 5.06 22.82 -11.38
C THR A 8 4.75 22.89 -9.88
N SER A 9 3.52 22.58 -9.47
CA SER A 9 3.13 22.53 -8.04
C SER A 9 3.91 21.46 -7.28
N LEU A 10 4.14 20.28 -7.87
CA LEU A 10 4.99 19.23 -7.29
C LEU A 10 6.45 19.68 -7.15
N GLN A 11 7.00 20.39 -8.14
CA GLN A 11 8.34 20.95 -8.06
C GLN A 11 8.46 21.99 -6.94
N GLU A 12 7.44 22.84 -6.76
CA GLU A 12 7.43 23.81 -5.67
C GLU A 12 7.35 23.16 -4.29
N ILE A 13 6.52 22.13 -4.14
CA ILE A 13 6.42 21.33 -2.91
C ILE A 13 7.78 20.68 -2.62
N ALA A 14 8.40 20.03 -3.61
CA ALA A 14 9.70 19.40 -3.47
C ALA A 14 10.80 20.42 -3.11
N ARG A 15 10.77 21.63 -3.71
CA ARG A 15 11.75 22.69 -3.41
C ARG A 15 11.60 23.22 -1.99
N LYS A 16 10.38 23.37 -1.48
CA LYS A 16 10.11 23.93 -0.14
C LYS A 16 10.22 22.91 0.98
N GLY A 17 9.70 21.70 0.78
CA GLY A 17 9.64 20.64 1.79
C GLY A 17 10.73 19.58 1.68
N GLY A 18 11.47 19.56 0.56
CA GLY A 18 12.42 18.52 0.23
C GLY A 18 11.80 17.34 -0.52
N GLN A 19 12.66 16.46 -1.04
CA GLN A 19 12.26 15.25 -1.75
C GLN A 19 13.00 14.04 -1.18
N ALA A 20 12.26 12.99 -0.84
CA ALA A 20 12.80 11.72 -0.41
C ALA A 20 12.44 10.61 -1.41
N THR A 21 13.37 9.69 -1.64
CA THR A 21 13.11 8.45 -2.38
C THR A 21 13.70 7.27 -1.60
N PRO A 22 13.19 6.04 -1.76
CA PRO A 22 13.72 4.88 -1.04
C PRO A 22 15.22 4.60 -1.27
N GLN A 23 15.78 5.12 -2.37
CA GLN A 23 17.20 4.99 -2.72
C GLN A 23 18.01 6.23 -2.32
N GLY A 24 17.35 7.33 -1.95
CA GLY A 24 17.97 8.57 -1.54
C GLY A 24 18.75 8.41 -0.23
N LYS A 25 19.88 9.12 -0.14
CA LYS A 25 20.72 9.13 1.07
C LYS A 25 20.35 10.26 2.05
N GLN A 26 19.53 11.21 1.59
CA GLN A 26 19.12 12.33 2.40
C GLN A 26 18.17 11.85 3.51
N ARG A 27 18.45 12.29 4.74
CA ARG A 27 17.60 12.03 5.90
C ARG A 27 16.69 13.22 6.12
N PHE A 28 15.45 12.91 6.46
CA PHE A 28 14.44 13.89 6.81
C PHE A 28 13.90 13.53 8.19
N ASP A 29 13.60 14.57 8.98
CA ASP A 29 12.81 14.40 10.18
C ASP A 29 11.37 14.04 9.82
N ARG A 30 10.61 13.55 10.80
CA ARG A 30 9.19 13.27 10.61
C ARG A 30 8.42 14.56 10.39
N GLY A 31 7.44 14.53 9.49
CA GLY A 31 6.64 15.70 9.15
C GLY A 31 5.51 15.34 8.19
N PRO A 32 4.71 16.33 7.75
CA PRO A 32 3.69 16.11 6.73
C PRO A 32 4.30 15.60 5.42
N VAL A 33 3.72 14.58 4.81
CA VAL A 33 4.23 13.95 3.58
C VAL A 33 3.18 13.95 2.48
N LEU A 34 3.60 14.31 1.27
CA LEU A 34 2.90 13.99 0.02
C LEU A 34 3.61 12.84 -0.67
N ALA A 35 2.95 11.68 -0.77
CA ALA A 35 3.42 10.54 -1.55
C ALA A 35 2.79 10.59 -2.95
N TYR A 36 3.62 10.72 -3.99
CA TYR A 36 3.15 10.82 -5.37
C TYR A 36 3.43 9.52 -6.13
N LEU A 37 2.37 8.83 -6.54
CA LEU A 37 2.38 7.56 -7.27
C LEU A 37 3.21 6.45 -6.60
N PRO A 38 3.00 6.16 -5.30
CA PRO A 38 3.86 5.24 -4.59
C PRO A 38 3.66 3.77 -4.99
N ASP A 39 4.72 3.01 -4.84
CA ASP A 39 4.77 1.54 -4.74
C ASP A 39 4.89 1.11 -3.26
N GLU A 40 5.09 -0.19 -2.98
CA GLU A 40 5.20 -0.70 -1.61
C GLU A 40 6.34 -0.02 -0.83
N ARG A 41 7.47 0.24 -1.50
CA ARG A 41 8.68 0.79 -0.86
C ARG A 41 8.51 2.27 -0.53
N SER A 42 8.05 3.03 -1.50
CA SER A 42 7.85 4.47 -1.36
C SER A 42 6.65 4.77 -0.44
N LEU A 43 5.60 3.95 -0.44
CA LEU A 43 4.53 4.06 0.56
C LEU A 43 5.06 3.78 1.96
N LYS A 44 5.88 2.73 2.16
CA LYS A 44 6.46 2.44 3.48
C LYS A 44 7.34 3.58 3.99
N LEU A 45 8.16 4.15 3.11
CA LEU A 45 8.97 5.32 3.43
C LEU A 45 8.08 6.52 3.81
N ALA A 46 7.03 6.79 3.03
CA ALA A 46 6.09 7.87 3.30
C ALA A 46 5.40 7.71 4.65
N LEU A 47 4.95 6.49 5.00
CA LEU A 47 4.37 6.15 6.30
C LEU A 47 5.34 6.40 7.46
N ASP A 48 6.63 6.07 7.28
CA ASP A 48 7.63 6.29 8.32
C ASP A 48 7.96 7.77 8.53
N LEU A 49 8.07 8.53 7.44
CA LEU A 49 8.28 9.98 7.46
C LEU A 49 7.06 10.72 8.02
N ALA A 50 5.85 10.28 7.69
CA ALA A 50 4.60 10.88 8.14
C ALA A 50 4.20 10.46 9.56
N ARG A 51 4.99 9.66 10.28
CA ARG A 51 4.57 9.15 11.58
C ARG A 51 4.29 10.29 12.57
N GLY A 52 3.06 10.35 13.07
CA GLY A 52 2.56 11.42 13.94
C GLY A 52 2.14 12.71 13.21
N HIS A 53 2.09 12.68 11.88
CA HIS A 53 1.76 13.81 11.01
C HIS A 53 0.80 13.37 9.89
N SER A 54 0.35 14.33 9.09
CA SER A 54 -0.53 14.07 7.95
C SER A 54 0.20 13.40 6.79
N LEU A 55 -0.44 12.41 6.17
CA LEU A 55 -0.01 11.77 4.93
C LEU A 55 -1.08 12.01 3.85
N ALA A 56 -0.69 12.64 2.75
CA ALA A 56 -1.50 12.72 1.53
C ALA A 56 -0.89 11.81 0.47
N VAL A 57 -1.72 11.06 -0.26
CA VAL A 57 -1.26 10.13 -1.28
C VAL A 57 -1.99 10.38 -2.59
N VAL A 58 -1.24 10.48 -3.68
CA VAL A 58 -1.77 10.44 -5.04
C VAL A 58 -1.47 9.04 -5.59
N GLU A 59 -2.50 8.22 -5.77
CA GLU A 59 -2.31 6.83 -6.20
C GLU A 59 -2.04 6.68 -7.70
N THR A 60 -1.57 5.49 -8.07
CA THR A 60 -1.32 5.08 -9.46
C THR A 60 -2.10 3.81 -9.78
N VAL A 61 -2.48 3.64 -11.05
CA VAL A 61 -3.15 2.42 -11.54
C VAL A 61 -2.31 1.15 -11.36
N ARG A 62 -0.98 1.27 -11.21
CA ARG A 62 -0.06 0.13 -11.07
C ARG A 62 0.02 -0.43 -9.65
N PHE A 63 -0.40 0.35 -8.66
CA PHE A 63 -0.41 -0.06 -7.26
C PHE A 63 -1.61 0.62 -6.60
N PRO A 64 -2.84 0.11 -6.85
CA PRO A 64 -4.06 0.68 -6.31
C PRO A 64 -4.01 0.70 -4.78
N LEU A 65 -4.33 1.85 -4.20
CA LEU A 65 -4.30 2.06 -2.75
C LEU A 65 -5.68 2.00 -2.11
N ALA A 66 -6.72 1.67 -2.88
CA ALA A 66 -8.09 1.57 -2.39
C ALA A 66 -8.21 0.72 -1.10
N GLU A 67 -7.57 -0.45 -1.06
CA GLU A 67 -7.66 -1.33 0.11
C GLU A 67 -6.82 -0.86 1.30
N TRP A 68 -5.68 -0.21 1.05
CA TRP A 68 -4.94 0.50 2.10
C TRP A 68 -5.77 1.66 2.66
N ALA A 69 -6.32 2.49 1.79
CA ALA A 69 -7.12 3.66 2.12
C ALA A 69 -8.36 3.28 2.94
N ALA A 70 -9.13 2.30 2.48
CA ALA A 70 -10.28 1.76 3.20
C ALA A 70 -9.87 1.22 4.58
N SER A 71 -8.75 0.51 4.66
CA SER A 71 -8.29 -0.11 5.91
C SER A 71 -7.83 0.88 6.97
N VAL A 72 -7.30 2.04 6.58
CA VAL A 72 -6.82 3.09 7.51
C VAL A 72 -7.83 4.22 7.71
N GLY A 73 -9.00 4.14 7.07
CA GLY A 73 -10.01 5.20 7.11
C GLY A 73 -9.54 6.49 6.42
N ALA A 74 -8.76 6.37 5.34
CA ALA A 74 -8.30 7.52 4.58
C ALA A 74 -9.48 8.25 3.93
N ILE A 75 -9.37 9.58 3.87
CA ILE A 75 -10.39 10.47 3.31
C ILE A 75 -9.95 10.89 1.91
N ASN A 76 -10.86 10.80 0.95
CA ASN A 76 -10.69 11.39 -0.36
C ASN A 76 -10.77 12.92 -0.24
N LEU A 77 -9.65 13.60 -0.51
CA LEU A 77 -9.55 15.06 -0.37
C LEU A 77 -10.35 15.84 -1.41
N LEU A 78 -10.88 15.17 -2.46
CA LEU A 78 -11.69 15.81 -3.49
C LEU A 78 -13.14 16.02 -3.05
N ASP A 79 -13.69 15.11 -2.24
CA ASP A 79 -15.11 15.08 -1.87
C ASP A 79 -15.38 14.87 -0.38
N GLY A 80 -14.33 14.62 0.43
CA GLY A 80 -14.44 14.40 1.87
C GLY A 80 -14.97 13.01 2.26
N SER A 81 -15.20 12.11 1.31
CA SER A 81 -15.71 10.76 1.57
C SER A 81 -14.60 9.79 1.98
N GLN A 82 -14.96 8.70 2.65
CA GLN A 82 -14.08 7.54 2.80
C GLN A 82 -14.47 6.50 1.76
N SER A 83 -13.48 5.99 1.03
CA SER A 83 -13.72 4.89 0.10
C SER A 83 -13.93 3.59 0.89
N PRO A 84 -15.09 2.90 0.75
CA PRO A 84 -15.25 1.58 1.33
C PRO A 84 -14.30 0.59 0.65
N SER A 85 -13.99 -0.51 1.35
CA SER A 85 -13.27 -1.63 0.72
C SER A 85 -14.10 -2.18 -0.43
N SER A 86 -13.43 -2.52 -1.53
CA SER A 86 -14.08 -3.20 -2.66
C SER A 86 -14.11 -4.72 -2.48
N LEU A 87 -13.43 -5.24 -1.46
CA LEU A 87 -13.35 -6.65 -1.14
C LEU A 87 -14.55 -7.07 -0.29
N THR A 88 -15.05 -8.27 -0.54
CA THR A 88 -16.12 -8.86 0.27
C THR A 88 -15.59 -9.36 1.61
N ASP A 89 -16.47 -9.48 2.60
CA ASP A 89 -16.09 -9.87 3.97
C ASP A 89 -15.31 -11.19 4.04
N ASP A 90 -15.68 -12.19 3.24
CA ASP A 90 -14.97 -13.47 3.21
C ASP A 90 -13.53 -13.36 2.65
N VAL A 91 -13.30 -12.45 1.70
CA VAL A 91 -11.94 -12.16 1.19
C VAL A 91 -11.12 -11.46 2.27
N LEU A 92 -11.71 -10.50 2.99
CA LEU A 92 -11.06 -9.80 4.10
C LEU A 92 -10.70 -10.75 5.24
N VAL A 93 -11.58 -11.70 5.58
CA VAL A 93 -11.32 -12.74 6.58
C VAL A 93 -10.12 -13.60 6.17
N ASP A 94 -10.09 -14.06 4.93
CA ASP A 94 -8.97 -14.88 4.41
C ASP A 94 -7.65 -14.09 4.32
N LEU A 95 -7.70 -12.80 3.99
CA LEU A 95 -6.54 -11.91 4.05
C LEU A 95 -6.03 -11.76 5.49
N ASN A 96 -6.91 -11.58 6.46
CA ASN A 96 -6.52 -11.52 7.86
C ASN A 96 -5.88 -12.83 8.33
N HIS A 97 -6.46 -13.99 8.00
CA HIS A 97 -5.83 -15.27 8.28
C HIS A 97 -4.42 -15.36 7.66
N ALA A 98 -4.29 -14.96 6.39
CA ALA A 98 -3.02 -14.93 5.71
C ALA A 98 -2.00 -13.97 6.33
N VAL A 99 -2.41 -12.87 6.97
CA VAL A 99 -1.56 -11.87 7.65
C VAL A 99 -1.16 -12.26 9.07
N PHE A 100 -2.02 -12.96 9.81
CA PHE A 100 -1.75 -13.29 11.21
C PHE A 100 -1.16 -14.68 11.40
N PHE A 101 -1.13 -15.51 10.36
CA PHE A 101 -0.51 -16.83 10.41
C PHE A 101 1.02 -16.75 10.56
N GLY A 102 1.55 -17.41 11.59
CA GLY A 102 3.00 -17.55 11.83
C GLY A 102 3.67 -16.37 12.54
N GLY A 103 2.96 -15.26 12.77
CA GLY A 103 3.48 -14.06 13.44
C GLY A 103 4.39 -13.20 12.53
N ASN A 104 4.01 -11.94 12.29
CA ASN A 104 4.73 -10.98 11.43
C ASN A 104 5.18 -11.56 10.09
N ASN A 105 4.23 -12.07 9.30
CA ASN A 105 4.60 -12.78 8.10
C ASN A 105 5.15 -11.85 7.01
N GLY A 106 6.42 -12.04 6.73
CA GLY A 106 7.09 -11.56 5.54
C GLY A 106 7.04 -12.55 4.38
N TRP A 107 6.21 -13.60 4.49
CA TRP A 107 6.10 -14.78 3.61
C TRP A 107 7.46 -15.30 3.16
N THR A 108 8.35 -15.54 4.14
CA THR A 108 9.68 -16.09 3.89
C THR A 108 9.68 -17.61 3.98
N GLY A 109 8.88 -18.18 4.89
CA GLY A 109 8.77 -19.62 5.12
C GLY A 109 7.85 -20.34 4.14
N GLN A 110 8.05 -21.65 3.98
CA GLN A 110 7.19 -22.49 3.12
C GLN A 110 5.77 -22.62 3.68
N HIS A 111 5.62 -22.78 5.00
CA HIS A 111 4.31 -22.89 5.65
C HIS A 111 3.47 -21.62 5.49
N GLU A 112 4.07 -20.44 5.70
CA GLU A 112 3.42 -19.14 5.49
C GLU A 112 2.94 -18.98 4.04
N LYS A 113 3.79 -19.33 3.07
CA LYS A 113 3.45 -19.27 1.64
C LYS A 113 2.33 -20.23 1.29
N GLN A 114 2.39 -21.46 1.79
CA GLN A 114 1.34 -22.46 1.53
C GLN A 114 0.01 -22.04 2.15
N HIS A 115 0.04 -21.53 3.38
CA HIS A 115 -1.14 -21.01 4.05
C HIS A 115 -1.77 -19.86 3.25
N ALA A 116 -0.97 -18.87 2.83
CA ALA A 116 -1.46 -17.77 2.01
C ALA A 116 -2.07 -18.24 0.68
N ARG A 117 -1.45 -19.21 -0.02
CA ARG A 117 -2.01 -19.78 -1.25
C ARG A 117 -3.36 -20.46 -1.01
N ASN A 118 -3.45 -21.28 0.03
CA ASN A 118 -4.67 -22.02 0.35
C ASN A 118 -5.87 -21.09 0.57
N HIS A 119 -5.65 -19.93 1.19
CA HIS A 119 -6.71 -18.97 1.49
C HIS A 119 -6.99 -18.00 0.33
N LEU A 120 -5.95 -17.56 -0.40
CA LEU A 120 -6.06 -16.42 -1.30
C LEU A 120 -6.12 -16.80 -2.78
N SER A 121 -5.49 -17.89 -3.21
CA SER A 121 -5.41 -18.25 -4.64
C SER A 121 -6.80 -18.46 -5.27
N ARG A 122 -7.76 -18.98 -4.50
CA ARG A 122 -9.16 -19.12 -4.96
C ARG A 122 -9.83 -17.77 -5.27
N HIS A 123 -9.56 -16.75 -4.47
CA HIS A 123 -10.12 -15.41 -4.65
C HIS A 123 -9.46 -14.70 -5.83
N VAL A 124 -8.15 -14.91 -6.01
CA VAL A 124 -7.41 -14.41 -7.18
C VAL A 124 -7.92 -15.04 -8.47
N ALA A 125 -8.05 -16.37 -8.51
CA ALA A 125 -8.56 -17.10 -9.68
C ALA A 125 -10.00 -16.71 -10.03
N ALA A 126 -10.82 -16.38 -9.03
CA ALA A 126 -12.19 -15.90 -9.21
C ALA A 126 -12.30 -14.40 -9.53
N GLY A 127 -11.19 -13.66 -9.62
CA GLY A 127 -11.19 -12.22 -9.88
C GLY A 127 -11.72 -11.36 -8.73
N ARG A 128 -11.84 -11.93 -7.52
CA ARG A 128 -12.36 -11.25 -6.31
C ARG A 128 -11.27 -10.53 -5.50
N LEU A 129 -10.01 -10.79 -5.83
CA LEU A 129 -8.84 -10.20 -5.20
C LEU A 129 -7.72 -10.10 -6.23
N THR A 130 -7.15 -8.94 -6.46
CA THR A 130 -5.90 -8.82 -7.22
C THR A 130 -4.68 -8.97 -6.31
N PRO A 131 -3.53 -9.43 -6.83
CA PRO A 131 -2.27 -9.43 -6.07
C PRO A 131 -1.94 -8.04 -5.48
N GLU A 132 -2.20 -6.96 -6.23
CA GLU A 132 -1.94 -5.58 -5.79
C GLU A 132 -2.87 -5.17 -4.64
N GLN A 133 -4.15 -5.52 -4.69
CA GLN A 133 -5.10 -5.28 -3.60
C GLN A 133 -4.65 -6.00 -2.33
N ALA A 134 -4.16 -7.24 -2.44
CA ALA A 134 -3.62 -7.98 -1.31
C ALA A 134 -2.40 -7.25 -0.71
N ALA A 135 -1.45 -6.82 -1.54
CA ALA A 135 -0.26 -6.09 -1.08
C ALA A 135 -0.62 -4.77 -0.39
N SER A 136 -1.54 -4.00 -0.97
CA SER A 136 -2.08 -2.76 -0.42
C SER A 136 -2.75 -2.97 0.95
N TYR A 137 -3.61 -3.98 1.04
CA TYR A 137 -4.29 -4.35 2.29
C TYR A 137 -3.32 -4.72 3.41
N VAL A 138 -2.35 -5.59 3.14
CA VAL A 138 -1.44 -6.06 4.20
C VAL A 138 -0.49 -4.97 4.70
N MET A 139 -0.17 -3.98 3.86
CA MET A 139 0.56 -2.79 4.32
C MET A 139 -0.21 -1.99 5.35
N ALA A 140 -1.54 -1.89 5.22
CA ALA A 140 -2.38 -1.25 6.24
C ALA A 140 -2.39 -2.02 7.57
N LYS A 141 -2.13 -3.33 7.53
CA LYS A 141 -1.98 -4.17 8.73
C LYS A 141 -0.56 -4.16 9.33
N GLY A 142 0.31 -3.29 8.83
CA GLY A 142 1.66 -3.11 9.35
C GLY A 142 2.72 -4.05 8.76
N VAL A 143 2.38 -4.80 7.71
CA VAL A 143 3.36 -5.65 7.03
C VAL A 143 4.41 -4.80 6.30
N SER A 144 5.67 -5.24 6.38
CA SER A 144 6.79 -4.56 5.70
C SER A 144 6.60 -4.49 4.17
N ASP A 145 7.24 -3.52 3.53
CA ASP A 145 7.30 -3.39 2.06
C ASP A 145 7.77 -4.68 1.38
N LYS A 146 8.78 -5.33 1.96
CA LYS A 146 9.32 -6.61 1.46
C LYS A 146 8.30 -7.74 1.61
N GLY A 147 7.53 -7.75 2.70
CA GLY A 147 6.46 -8.71 2.93
C GLY A 147 5.32 -8.53 1.94
N ALA A 148 4.79 -7.32 1.83
CA ALA A 148 3.74 -6.98 0.87
C ALA A 148 4.13 -7.34 -0.56
N LYS A 149 5.35 -6.99 -0.98
CA LYS A 149 5.90 -7.38 -2.29
C LYS A 149 5.96 -8.90 -2.46
N ARG A 150 6.39 -9.65 -1.44
CA ARG A 150 6.46 -11.12 -1.52
C ARG A 150 5.08 -11.74 -1.63
N LEU A 151 4.08 -11.23 -0.91
CA LEU A 151 2.70 -11.68 -1.06
C LEU A 151 2.19 -11.42 -2.47
N ARG A 152 2.43 -10.22 -3.02
CA ARG A 152 2.05 -9.91 -4.40
C ARG A 152 2.62 -10.92 -5.39
N LEU A 153 3.94 -11.10 -5.37
CA LEU A 153 4.65 -12.03 -6.24
C LEU A 153 4.26 -13.50 -6.01
N LEU A 154 3.80 -13.84 -4.81
CA LEU A 154 3.30 -15.18 -4.48
C LEU A 154 1.97 -15.45 -5.19
N LEU A 155 1.09 -14.45 -5.23
CA LEU A 155 -0.24 -14.52 -5.83
C LEU A 155 -0.23 -14.33 -7.34
N GLU A 156 0.74 -13.60 -7.90
CA GLU A 156 0.97 -13.50 -9.35
C GLU A 156 1.35 -14.84 -10.00
N LYS A 157 1.85 -15.81 -9.20
CA LYS A 157 2.35 -17.12 -9.66
C LYS A 157 1.38 -18.27 -9.43
N GLY A 158 0.29 -18.05 -8.72
CA GLY A 158 -0.71 -19.05 -8.37
C GLY A 158 -1.92 -18.94 -9.27
#